data_AF-A0ABD3HE57-F1
#
_entry.id   AF-A0ABD3HE57-F1
#
_cell.length_a   1.000
_cell.length_b   1.000
_cell.length_c   1.000
_cell.angle_alpha   90.00
_cell.angle_beta   90.00
_cell.angle_gamma   90.00
#
_symmetry.space_group_name_H-M   'P 1'
#
loop_
_entity.id
_entity.type
_entity.pdbx_description
1 polymer ?
#
loop_
_entity_poly.entity_id
_entity_poly.type
_entity_poly.pdbx_seq_one_letter_code
_entity_poly.pdbx_strand_id
1 'polypeptide(L)'
;MGKKSTYFKVNPDLLREDDLKQKIHDTWKEAANTEKDPRIRASPPRERWELKWKAAREVLKEQKRKLRSKLQELKMAREKVAEEGKSTPDEKLLHLEAEVSKLEQQKAAHWRRLSRVNWIQKGDAPSSFFFSLLRAKQKRKEISKLRKDDGTWIEAEDEILAELYDFYSRLLQVETETEEAQALRQQILSGMDKRK
;
A
#
# COMPACT_ATOMS: atom_id res chain seq x y z
N MET A 1 13.32 -19.72 9.40
CA MET A 1 12.83 -18.48 8.76
C MET A 1 12.78 -18.68 7.26
N GLY A 2 11.59 -18.88 6.68
CA GLY A 2 11.44 -19.02 5.23
C GLY A 2 11.73 -17.68 4.54
N LYS A 3 12.75 -17.64 3.68
CA LYS A 3 13.02 -16.47 2.83
C LYS A 3 11.74 -16.18 2.04
N LYS A 4 11.08 -15.05 2.32
CA LYS A 4 9.91 -14.59 1.56
C LYS A 4 10.34 -14.58 0.10
N SER A 5 9.64 -15.35 -0.74
CA SER A 5 9.95 -15.35 -2.15
C SER A 5 9.74 -13.94 -2.71
N THR A 6 10.84 -13.28 -3.05
CA THR A 6 10.90 -11.95 -3.65
C THR A 6 10.60 -12.03 -5.14
N TYR A 7 9.51 -12.71 -5.52
CA TYR A 7 8.97 -12.58 -6.87
C TYR A 7 8.31 -11.20 -6.97
N PHE A 8 8.95 -10.30 -7.70
CA PHE A 8 8.37 -9.02 -8.05
C PHE A 8 7.23 -9.24 -9.04
N LYS A 9 6.00 -8.93 -8.63
CA LYS A 9 4.81 -9.02 -9.49
C LYS A 9 4.73 -7.77 -10.35
N VAL A 10 5.21 -7.86 -11.59
CA VAL A 10 4.97 -6.80 -12.60
C VAL A 10 3.47 -6.72 -12.83
N ASN A 11 2.90 -5.52 -12.74
CA ASN A 11 1.51 -5.31 -13.07
C ASN A 11 1.36 -5.34 -14.61
N PRO A 12 0.64 -6.33 -15.19
CA PRO A 12 0.51 -6.46 -16.64
C PRO A 12 -0.12 -5.23 -17.30
N ASP A 13 -0.90 -4.45 -16.56
CA ASP A 13 -1.56 -3.24 -17.06
C ASP A 13 -0.59 -2.09 -17.35
N LEU A 14 0.68 -2.20 -16.94
CA LEU A 14 1.75 -1.29 -17.36
C LEU A 14 2.11 -1.46 -18.84
N LEU A 15 1.86 -2.65 -19.42
CA LEU A 15 2.15 -2.95 -20.83
C LEU A 15 1.02 -2.54 -21.77
N ARG A 16 -0.06 -1.92 -21.25
CA ARG A 16 -1.18 -1.41 -22.06
C ARG A 16 -0.92 -0.04 -22.68
N GLU A 17 0.05 0.71 -22.16
CA GLU A 17 0.45 1.98 -22.78
C GLU A 17 1.42 1.67 -23.91
N ASP A 18 0.99 1.87 -25.16
CA ASP A 18 1.79 1.55 -26.34
C ASP A 18 3.13 2.31 -26.36
N ASP A 19 3.16 3.56 -25.91
CA ASP A 19 4.39 4.35 -25.78
C ASP A 19 5.36 3.76 -24.75
N LEU A 20 4.83 3.28 -23.62
CA LEU A 20 5.64 2.68 -22.57
C LEU A 20 6.13 1.30 -23.01
N LYS A 21 5.26 0.52 -23.64
CA LYS A 21 5.57 -0.80 -24.21
C LYS A 21 6.64 -0.69 -25.29
N GLN A 22 6.55 0.30 -26.18
CA GLN A 22 7.52 0.54 -27.23
C GLN A 22 8.87 0.96 -26.64
N LYS A 23 8.90 1.91 -25.70
CA LYS A 23 10.15 2.31 -25.02
C LYS A 23 10.76 1.16 -24.22
N ILE A 24 9.94 0.38 -23.51
CA ILE A 24 10.38 -0.82 -22.81
C ILE A 24 10.96 -1.83 -23.81
N HIS A 25 10.30 -2.03 -24.94
CA HIS A 25 10.78 -2.94 -25.97
C HIS A 25 12.06 -2.46 -26.66
N ASP A 26 12.21 -1.17 -26.92
CA ASP A 26 13.41 -0.59 -27.52
C ASP A 26 14.60 -0.62 -26.56
N THR A 27 14.36 -0.28 -25.28
CA THR A 27 15.36 -0.50 -24.22
C THR A 27 15.67 -1.98 -24.00
N TRP A 28 14.71 -2.89 -24.23
CA TRP A 28 14.94 -4.34 -24.20
C TRP A 28 15.77 -4.81 -25.39
N LYS A 29 15.58 -4.26 -26.59
CA LYS A 29 16.40 -4.53 -27.78
C LYS A 29 17.82 -4.02 -27.63
N GLU A 30 17.98 -2.81 -27.09
CA GLU A 30 19.29 -2.21 -26.84
C GLU A 30 20.06 -2.99 -25.77
N ALA A 31 19.39 -3.35 -24.67
CA ALA A 31 19.98 -4.20 -23.63
C ALA A 31 20.30 -5.63 -24.13
N ALA A 32 19.50 -6.19 -25.06
CA ALA A 32 19.78 -7.49 -25.68
C ALA A 32 20.97 -7.42 -26.66
N ASN A 33 21.18 -6.27 -27.32
CA ASN A 33 22.40 -6.03 -28.07
C ASN A 33 23.62 -5.88 -27.15
N THR A 34 23.46 -5.30 -25.96
CA THR A 34 24.48 -5.33 -24.91
C THR A 34 24.67 -6.74 -24.33
N GLU A 35 23.65 -7.60 -24.32
CA GLU A 35 23.68 -9.00 -23.86
C GLU A 35 24.53 -9.92 -24.77
N LYS A 36 24.88 -9.47 -25.98
CA LYS A 36 25.93 -10.10 -26.80
C LYS A 36 27.34 -9.91 -26.21
N ASP A 37 27.50 -9.01 -25.24
CA ASP A 37 28.72 -8.90 -24.43
C ASP A 37 28.88 -10.17 -23.57
N PRO A 38 29.99 -10.93 -23.74
CA PRO A 38 30.25 -12.17 -23.01
C PRO A 38 30.13 -12.04 -21.49
N ARG A 39 30.40 -10.85 -20.94
CA ARG A 39 30.36 -10.59 -19.49
C ARG A 39 28.94 -10.61 -18.93
N ILE A 40 27.96 -10.12 -19.69
CA ILE A 40 26.54 -10.08 -19.30
C ILE A 40 25.90 -11.47 -19.50
N ARG A 41 26.36 -12.23 -20.50
CA ARG A 41 25.93 -13.62 -20.75
C ARG A 41 26.43 -14.62 -19.70
N ALA A 42 27.46 -14.26 -18.93
CA ALA A 42 27.91 -15.04 -17.77
C ALA A 42 27.17 -14.66 -16.47
N SER A 43 26.52 -13.48 -16.40
CA SER A 43 25.79 -13.05 -15.20
C SER A 43 24.54 -13.90 -14.94
N PRO A 44 24.19 -14.13 -13.65
CA PRO A 44 22.98 -14.83 -13.25
C PRO A 44 21.71 -14.16 -13.80
N PRO A 45 20.63 -14.93 -14.07
CA PRO A 45 19.36 -14.39 -14.60
C PRO A 45 18.80 -13.18 -13.82
N ARG A 46 19.07 -13.10 -12.52
CA ARG A 46 18.65 -12.00 -11.63
C ARG A 46 19.33 -10.67 -11.97
N GLU A 47 20.64 -10.65 -12.24
CA GLU A 47 21.36 -9.42 -12.54
C GLU A 47 20.97 -8.85 -13.90
N ARG A 48 20.69 -9.73 -14.87
CA ARG A 48 20.12 -9.34 -16.16
C ARG A 48 18.75 -8.71 -15.99
N TRP A 49 17.90 -9.29 -15.14
CA TRP A 49 16.59 -8.72 -14.82
C TRP A 49 16.70 -7.36 -14.10
N GLU A 50 17.67 -7.19 -13.20
CA GLU A 50 17.94 -5.92 -12.52
C GLU A 50 18.41 -4.81 -13.48
N LEU A 51 19.31 -5.13 -14.43
CA LEU A 51 19.73 -4.20 -15.49
C LEU A 51 18.53 -3.76 -16.34
N LYS A 52 17.70 -4.73 -16.76
CA LYS A 52 16.46 -4.48 -17.51
C LYS A 52 15.48 -3.58 -16.73
N TRP A 53 15.41 -3.75 -15.40
CA TRP A 53 14.60 -2.91 -14.52
C TRP A 53 15.17 -1.53 -14.21
N LYS A 54 16.50 -1.36 -14.22
CA LYS A 54 17.13 -0.05 -14.10
C LYS A 54 16.72 0.83 -15.29
N ALA A 55 16.74 0.29 -16.51
CA ALA A 55 16.29 1.00 -17.71
C ALA A 55 14.81 1.44 -17.61
N ALA A 56 13.90 0.54 -17.23
CA ALA A 56 12.48 0.88 -17.04
C ALA A 56 12.27 1.95 -15.95
N ARG A 57 13.04 1.92 -14.85
CA ARG A 57 13.02 2.95 -13.81
C ARG A 57 13.48 4.31 -14.31
N GLU A 58 14.49 4.37 -15.16
CA GLU A 58 14.96 5.63 -15.75
C GLU A 58 13.90 6.26 -16.65
N VAL A 59 13.18 5.47 -17.45
CA VAL A 59 12.05 5.97 -18.26
C VAL A 59 10.97 6.60 -17.37
N LEU A 60 10.62 5.96 -16.25
CA LEU A 60 9.65 6.48 -15.29
C LEU A 60 10.16 7.74 -14.56
N LYS A 61 11.46 7.82 -14.27
CA LYS A 61 12.07 9.03 -13.71
C LYS A 61 12.02 10.18 -14.72
N GLU A 62 12.28 9.90 -15.99
CA GLU A 62 12.27 10.90 -17.05
C GLU A 62 10.85 11.48 -17.24
N GLN A 63 9.82 10.63 -17.26
CA GLN A 63 8.43 11.09 -17.27
C GLN A 63 8.10 12.01 -16.07
N LYS A 64 8.61 11.68 -14.87
CA LYS A 64 8.45 12.54 -13.69
C LYS A 64 9.20 13.85 -13.82
N ARG A 65 10.38 13.87 -14.45
CA ARG A 65 11.14 15.11 -14.71
C ARG A 65 10.38 16.01 -15.68
N LYS A 66 9.88 15.45 -16.79
CA LYS A 66 9.08 16.19 -17.78
C LYS A 66 7.82 16.82 -17.17
N LEU A 67 7.10 16.10 -16.31
CA LEU A 67 5.94 16.68 -15.61
C LEU A 67 6.35 17.84 -14.69
N ARG A 68 7.46 17.72 -13.97
CA ARG A 68 7.95 18.80 -13.10
C ARG A 68 8.37 20.04 -13.89
N SER A 69 9.07 19.88 -15.01
CA SER A 69 9.46 21.01 -15.84
C SER A 69 8.24 21.73 -16.42
N LYS A 70 7.25 20.97 -16.92
CA LYS A 70 5.99 21.52 -17.43
C LYS A 70 5.17 22.26 -16.38
N LEU A 71 5.11 21.75 -15.15
CA LEU A 71 4.49 22.45 -14.02
C LEU A 71 5.22 23.76 -13.68
N GLN A 72 6.54 23.78 -13.77
CA GLN A 72 7.33 24.99 -13.53
C GLN A 72 7.13 26.01 -14.65
N GLU A 73 7.13 25.59 -15.92
CA GLU A 73 6.78 26.43 -17.07
C GLU A 73 5.40 27.07 -16.89
N LEU A 74 4.42 26.31 -16.38
CA LEU A 74 3.06 26.78 -16.15
C LEU A 74 2.98 27.81 -15.03
N LYS A 75 3.73 27.62 -13.95
CA LYS A 75 3.84 28.63 -12.87
C LYS A 75 4.41 29.94 -13.40
N MET A 76 5.54 29.88 -14.10
CA MET A 76 6.19 31.06 -14.67
C MET A 76 5.29 31.77 -15.69
N ALA A 77 4.54 31.02 -16.51
CA ALA A 77 3.59 31.58 -17.46
C ALA A 77 2.42 32.29 -16.75
N ARG A 78 1.88 31.72 -15.67
CA ARG A 78 0.82 32.35 -14.86
C ARG A 78 1.30 33.63 -14.17
N GLU A 79 2.52 33.62 -13.64
CA GLU A 79 3.13 34.81 -13.00
C GLU A 79 3.30 35.95 -14.02
N LYS A 80 3.79 35.66 -15.23
CA LYS A 80 3.92 36.66 -16.31
C LYS A 80 2.57 37.26 -16.72
N VAL A 81 1.53 36.43 -16.85
CA VAL A 81 0.18 36.92 -17.19
C VAL A 81 -0.38 37.82 -16.08
N ALA A 82 -0.10 37.49 -14.80
CA ALA A 82 -0.49 38.32 -13.67
C ALA A 82 0.25 39.67 -13.63
N GLU A 83 1.53 39.71 -14.01
CA GLU A 83 2.33 40.93 -14.09
C GLU A 83 1.95 41.81 -15.30
N GLU A 84 1.63 41.21 -16.45
CA GLU A 84 1.32 41.93 -17.69
C GLU A 84 -0.12 42.47 -17.75
N GLY A 85 -0.99 42.11 -16.80
CA GLY A 85 -2.38 42.61 -16.72
C GLY A 85 -3.22 42.31 -17.98
N LYS A 86 -2.83 41.33 -18.79
CA LYS A 86 -3.50 40.98 -20.05
C LYS A 86 -4.79 40.21 -19.75
N SER A 87 -5.91 40.75 -20.23
CA SER A 87 -7.25 40.17 -20.08
C SER A 87 -7.62 39.17 -21.19
N THR A 88 -6.80 39.04 -22.23
CA THR A 88 -7.05 38.09 -23.32
C THR A 88 -6.53 36.69 -22.98
N PRO A 89 -7.24 35.60 -23.35
CA PRO A 89 -6.78 34.25 -23.13
C PRO A 89 -5.47 34.02 -23.89
N ASP A 90 -4.36 33.84 -23.16
CA ASP A 90 -3.09 33.51 -23.78
C ASP A 90 -3.16 32.06 -24.26
N GLU A 91 -3.28 31.85 -25.57
CA GLU A 91 -3.40 30.51 -26.19
C GLU A 91 -2.27 29.59 -25.74
N LYS A 92 -1.09 30.16 -25.46
CA LYS A 92 0.07 29.44 -24.93
C LYS A 92 -0.19 28.89 -23.52
N LEU A 93 -0.84 29.67 -22.66
CA LEU A 93 -1.18 29.26 -21.30
C LEU A 93 -2.22 28.15 -21.31
N LEU A 94 -3.26 28.29 -22.13
CA LEU A 94 -4.30 27.27 -22.31
C LEU A 94 -3.71 25.94 -22.82
N HIS A 95 -2.82 26.01 -23.81
CA HIS A 95 -2.13 24.83 -24.32
C HIS A 95 -1.28 24.15 -23.24
N LEU A 96 -0.57 24.93 -22.43
CA LEU A 96 0.29 24.41 -21.36
C LEU A 96 -0.53 23.78 -20.23
N GLU A 97 -1.66 24.38 -19.87
CA GLU A 97 -2.62 23.84 -18.90
C GLU A 97 -3.22 22.51 -19.38
N ALA A 98 -3.59 22.42 -20.66
CA ALA A 98 -4.06 21.18 -21.27
C ALA A 98 -2.97 20.09 -21.26
N GLU A 99 -1.72 20.45 -21.55
CA GLU A 99 -0.58 19.52 -21.54
C GLU A 99 -0.31 18.99 -20.11
N VAL A 100 -0.31 19.86 -19.11
CA VAL A 100 -0.15 19.47 -17.69
C VAL A 100 -1.31 18.60 -17.22
N SER A 101 -2.55 18.99 -17.50
CA SER A 101 -3.75 18.21 -17.15
C SER A 101 -3.70 16.80 -17.75
N LYS A 102 -3.29 16.68 -19.02
CA LYS A 102 -3.09 15.37 -19.68
C LYS A 102 -2.05 14.52 -18.97
N LEU A 103 -0.91 15.09 -18.59
CA LEU A 103 0.15 14.36 -17.89
C LEU A 103 -0.28 13.95 -16.47
N GLU A 104 -1.05 14.78 -15.77
CA GLU A 104 -1.61 14.45 -14.45
C GLU A 104 -2.65 13.33 -14.53
N GLN A 105 -3.53 13.35 -15.53
CA GLN A 105 -4.49 12.27 -15.78
C GLN A 105 -3.78 10.94 -16.07
N GLN A 106 -2.72 10.95 -16.89
CA GLN A 106 -1.90 9.77 -17.15
C GLN A 106 -1.26 9.24 -15.87
N LYS A 107 -0.69 10.12 -15.04
CA LYS A 107 -0.12 9.76 -13.73
C LYS A 107 -1.19 9.19 -12.79
N ALA A 108 -2.37 9.80 -12.72
CA ALA A 108 -3.47 9.31 -11.89
C ALA A 108 -3.95 7.93 -12.35
N ALA A 109 -4.10 7.72 -13.67
CA ALA A 109 -4.45 6.43 -14.25
C ALA A 109 -3.36 5.36 -13.98
N HIS A 110 -2.09 5.76 -14.01
CA HIS A 110 -0.95 4.90 -13.66
C HIS A 110 -1.01 4.48 -12.19
N TRP A 111 -1.19 5.43 -11.26
CA TRP A 111 -1.32 5.10 -9.83
C TRP A 111 -2.57 4.25 -9.56
N ARG A 112 -3.69 4.53 -10.22
CA ARG A 112 -4.93 3.72 -10.12
C ARG A 112 -4.70 2.27 -10.55
N ARG A 113 -3.94 2.05 -11.62
CA ARG A 113 -3.53 0.70 -12.07
C ARG A 113 -2.60 0.04 -11.06
N LEU A 114 -1.55 0.74 -10.62
CA LEU A 114 -0.55 0.19 -9.70
C LEU A 114 -1.11 -0.17 -8.32
N SER A 115 -1.98 0.67 -7.77
CA SER A 115 -2.52 0.45 -6.42
C SER A 115 -3.68 -0.56 -6.39
N ARG A 116 -3.95 -1.27 -7.50
CA ARG A 116 -5.03 -2.28 -7.64
C ARG A 116 -6.32 -1.75 -7.02
N VAL A 117 -6.65 -0.51 -7.38
CA VAL A 117 -7.54 0.37 -6.61
C VAL A 117 -8.97 -0.13 -6.65
N ASN A 118 -9.28 -1.00 -5.69
CA ASN A 118 -10.60 -1.09 -5.08
C ASN A 118 -10.77 -0.02 -3.98
N TRP A 119 -9.72 0.74 -3.65
CA TRP A 119 -9.70 1.72 -2.56
C TRP A 119 -10.50 2.99 -2.87
N ILE A 120 -10.39 3.56 -4.08
CA ILE A 120 -11.09 4.80 -4.44
C ILE A 120 -12.60 4.59 -4.60
N GLN A 121 -13.04 3.38 -4.95
CA GLN A 121 -14.46 3.08 -5.13
C GLN A 121 -15.17 2.70 -3.82
N LYS A 122 -14.41 2.42 -2.75
CA LYS A 122 -14.92 1.97 -1.45
C LYS A 122 -14.44 2.83 -0.27
N GLY A 123 -13.61 3.84 -0.51
CA GLY A 123 -13.19 4.80 0.50
C GLY A 123 -14.42 5.52 1.02
N ASP A 124 -14.64 5.39 2.33
CA ASP A 124 -15.80 5.78 3.14
C ASP A 124 -16.97 4.79 3.28
N ALA A 125 -17.05 3.72 2.48
CA ALA A 125 -18.06 2.68 2.70
C ALA A 125 -17.50 1.53 3.58
N PRO A 126 -18.27 1.04 4.58
CA PRO A 126 -17.91 -0.14 5.37
C PRO A 126 -17.95 -1.40 4.48
N SER A 127 -16.89 -1.62 3.71
CA SER A 127 -16.79 -2.70 2.74
C SER A 127 -16.31 -4.01 3.37
N SER A 128 -16.62 -5.15 2.74
CA SER A 128 -16.14 -6.46 3.22
C SER A 128 -14.61 -6.54 3.36
N PHE A 129 -13.88 -5.79 2.54
CA PHE A 129 -12.43 -5.66 2.60
C PHE A 129 -11.96 -4.87 3.84
N PHE A 130 -12.64 -3.78 4.17
CA PHE A 130 -12.39 -3.01 5.40
C PHE A 130 -12.61 -3.89 6.64
N PHE A 131 -13.73 -4.60 6.71
CA PHE A 131 -13.99 -5.54 7.80
C PHE A 131 -12.99 -6.71 7.82
N SER A 132 -12.53 -7.18 6.66
CA SER A 132 -11.48 -8.21 6.59
C SER A 132 -10.14 -7.71 7.15
N LEU A 133 -9.77 -6.45 6.87
CA LEU A 133 -8.60 -5.81 7.45
C LEU A 133 -8.75 -5.58 8.95
N LEU A 134 -9.94 -5.18 9.42
CA LEU A 134 -10.25 -5.06 10.84
C LEU A 134 -10.16 -6.41 11.55
N ARG A 135 -10.75 -7.48 11.00
CA ARG A 135 -10.64 -8.84 11.53
C ARG A 135 -9.19 -9.33 11.56
N ALA A 136 -8.40 -9.05 10.52
CA ALA A 136 -6.98 -9.38 10.50
C ALA A 136 -6.19 -8.59 11.57
N LYS A 137 -6.54 -7.33 11.82
CA LYS A 137 -5.97 -6.54 12.94
C LYS A 137 -6.40 -7.10 14.29
N GLN A 138 -7.67 -7.48 14.44
CA GLN A 138 -8.23 -8.06 15.66
C GLN A 138 -7.56 -9.40 15.99
N LYS A 139 -7.42 -10.29 15.01
CA LYS A 139 -6.71 -11.57 15.15
C LYS A 139 -5.24 -11.41 15.55
N ARG A 140 -4.58 -10.31 15.15
CA ARG A 140 -3.21 -10.00 15.60
C ARG A 140 -3.15 -9.44 17.02
N LYS A 141 -4.26 -8.88 17.51
CA LYS A 141 -4.40 -8.35 18.87
C LYS A 141 -5.00 -9.37 19.85
N GLU A 142 -5.40 -10.53 19.33
CA GLU A 142 -5.91 -11.64 20.12
C GLU A 142 -4.80 -12.19 21.02
N ILE A 143 -5.11 -12.30 22.30
CA ILE A 143 -4.19 -12.86 23.30
C ILE A 143 -4.30 -14.38 23.16
N SER A 144 -3.33 -14.98 22.47
CA SER A 144 -3.29 -16.44 22.25
C SER A 144 -2.64 -17.22 23.38
N LYS A 145 -1.76 -16.56 24.14
CA LYS A 145 -1.10 -17.12 25.33
C LYS A 145 -0.85 -16.00 26.33
N LEU A 146 -1.04 -16.28 27.61
CA LEU A 146 -0.77 -15.35 28.70
C LEU A 146 0.20 -16.00 29.68
N ARG A 147 1.13 -15.22 30.24
CA ARG A 147 2.03 -15.69 31.30
C ARG A 147 1.55 -15.16 32.63
N LYS A 148 1.35 -16.06 33.60
CA LYS A 148 0.97 -15.74 34.97
C LYS A 148 2.16 -15.22 35.78
N ASP A 149 1.86 -14.66 36.94
CA ASP A 149 2.85 -14.15 37.90
C ASP A 149 3.76 -15.26 38.47
N ASP A 150 3.24 -16.49 38.57
CA ASP A 150 3.99 -17.68 38.97
C ASP A 150 4.94 -18.21 37.87
N GLY A 151 4.94 -17.56 36.69
CA GLY A 151 5.76 -17.88 35.54
C GLY A 151 5.18 -18.93 34.60
N THR A 152 4.01 -19.50 34.90
CA THR A 152 3.31 -20.47 34.04
C THR A 152 2.69 -19.83 32.81
N TRP A 153 2.63 -20.56 31.69
CA TRP A 153 1.98 -20.12 30.46
C TRP A 153 0.63 -20.82 30.32
N ILE A 154 -0.42 -20.03 30.07
CA ILE A 154 -1.78 -20.51 29.80
C ILE A 154 -2.14 -20.20 28.35
N GLU A 155 -2.78 -21.17 27.69
CA GLU A 155 -3.16 -21.09 26.28
C GLU A 155 -4.66 -21.36 26.07
N ALA A 156 -5.34 -21.98 27.05
CA ALA A 156 -6.77 -22.20 27.00
C ALA A 156 -7.52 -20.88 27.18
N GLU A 157 -8.50 -20.61 26.31
CA GLU A 157 -9.25 -19.36 26.31
C GLU A 157 -9.96 -19.10 27.65
N ASP A 158 -10.56 -20.15 28.24
CA ASP A 158 -11.23 -20.07 29.54
C ASP A 158 -10.27 -19.70 30.68
N GLU A 159 -9.05 -20.23 30.64
CA GLU A 159 -8.01 -19.93 31.64
C GLU A 159 -7.47 -18.50 31.49
N ILE A 160 -7.27 -18.05 30.25
CA ILE A 160 -6.81 -16.68 29.94
C ILE A 160 -7.84 -15.65 30.43
N LEU A 161 -9.12 -15.91 30.22
CA LEU A 161 -10.20 -15.02 30.65
C LEU A 161 -10.36 -15.00 32.17
N ALA A 162 -10.27 -16.15 32.83
CA ALA A 162 -10.29 -16.24 34.28
C ALA A 162 -9.15 -15.41 34.90
N GLU A 163 -7.93 -15.57 34.38
CA GLU A 163 -6.77 -14.81 34.85
C GLU A 163 -6.88 -13.30 34.57
N LEU A 164 -7.38 -12.90 33.39
CA LEU A 164 -7.61 -11.48 33.07
C LEU A 164 -8.63 -10.85 34.00
N TYR A 165 -9.73 -11.56 34.28
CA TYR A 165 -10.75 -11.09 35.22
C TYR A 165 -10.17 -10.94 36.62
N ASP A 166 -9.53 -11.98 37.16
CA ASP A 166 -8.93 -11.96 38.49
C ASP A 166 -7.86 -10.85 38.62
N PHE A 167 -7.09 -10.59 37.55
CA PHE A 167 -6.15 -9.47 37.49
C PHE A 167 -6.85 -8.12 37.55
N TYR A 168 -7.86 -7.88 36.70
CA TYR A 168 -8.54 -6.58 36.65
C TYR A 168 -9.45 -6.34 37.85
N SER A 169 -10.07 -7.37 38.44
CA SER A 169 -10.82 -7.28 39.70
C SER A 169 -9.90 -6.87 40.85
N ARG A 170 -8.71 -7.46 40.96
CA ARG A 170 -7.68 -7.02 41.91
C ARG A 170 -7.22 -5.58 41.64
N LEU A 171 -6.99 -5.23 40.37
CA LEU A 171 -6.53 -3.89 39.98
C LEU A 171 -7.57 -2.81 40.29
N LEU A 172 -8.85 -3.10 40.07
CA LEU A 172 -9.96 -2.17 40.22
C LEU A 172 -10.63 -2.21 41.60
N GLN A 173 -10.13 -3.05 42.53
CA GLN A 173 -10.66 -3.20 43.89
C GLN A 173 -12.16 -3.59 43.91
N VAL A 174 -12.63 -4.31 42.89
CA VAL A 174 -14.00 -4.85 42.90
C VAL A 174 -13.97 -6.09 43.77
N GLU A 175 -14.59 -6.01 44.96
CA GLU A 175 -14.77 -7.16 45.84
C GLU A 175 -15.54 -8.26 45.09
N THR A 176 -14.89 -9.40 44.93
CA THR A 176 -15.31 -10.54 44.11
C THR A 176 -16.45 -11.36 44.72
N GLU A 177 -17.06 -10.88 45.80
CA GLU A 177 -18.02 -11.65 46.61
C GLU A 177 -19.49 -11.34 46.31
N THR A 178 -19.78 -10.37 45.43
CA THR A 178 -21.16 -10.10 45.02
C THR A 178 -21.65 -11.19 44.06
N GLU A 179 -22.81 -11.80 44.36
CA GLU A 179 -23.46 -12.82 43.53
C GLU A 179 -23.64 -12.34 42.07
N GLU A 180 -23.79 -11.02 41.88
CA GLU A 180 -23.88 -10.35 40.57
C GLU A 180 -22.60 -10.50 39.73
N ALA A 181 -21.42 -10.38 40.35
CA ALA A 181 -20.13 -10.53 39.67
C ALA A 181 -19.90 -12.00 39.24
N GLN A 182 -20.34 -12.95 40.06
CA GLN A 182 -20.30 -14.38 39.73
C GLN A 182 -21.27 -14.74 38.60
N ALA A 183 -22.48 -14.17 38.62
CA ALA A 183 -23.44 -14.31 37.52
C ALA A 183 -22.90 -13.71 36.21
N LEU A 184 -22.26 -12.54 36.27
CA LEU A 184 -21.64 -11.90 35.11
C LEU A 184 -20.51 -12.77 34.53
N ARG A 185 -19.69 -13.40 35.37
CA ARG A 185 -18.67 -14.38 34.95
C ARG A 185 -19.27 -15.53 34.17
N GLN A 186 -20.33 -16.15 34.71
CA GLN A 186 -21.02 -17.26 34.03
C GLN A 186 -21.69 -16.82 32.72
N GLN A 187 -22.22 -15.59 32.67
CA GLN A 187 -22.80 -15.02 31.46
C GLN A 187 -21.74 -14.72 30.38
N ILE A 188 -20.58 -14.20 30.75
CA ILE A 188 -19.46 -13.96 29.83
C ILE A 188 -18.96 -15.29 29.26
N LEU A 189 -18.72 -16.29 30.11
CA LEU A 189 -18.26 -17.61 29.68
C LEU A 189 -19.27 -18.30 28.76
N SER A 190 -20.57 -18.29 29.11
CA SER A 190 -21.62 -18.93 28.29
C SER A 190 -21.99 -18.18 27.00
N GLY A 191 -21.84 -16.85 26.97
CA GLY A 191 -22.10 -16.04 25.78
C GLY A 191 -21.11 -16.25 24.64
N MET A 192 -19.93 -16.82 24.94
CA MET A 192 -18.85 -16.98 23.98
C MET A 192 -18.91 -18.29 23.17
N ASP A 193 -19.52 -19.34 23.71
CA ASP A 193 -19.72 -20.63 23.03
C ASP A 193 -20.64 -20.52 21.78
N LYS A 194 -21.43 -19.43 21.71
CA LYS A 194 -22.33 -19.10 20.59
C LYS A 194 -21.63 -18.40 19.42
N ARG A 195 -20.34 -18.04 19.54
CA ARG A 195 -19.55 -17.41 18.47
C ARG A 195 -18.78 -18.47 17.67
N LYS A 196 -19.48 -19.40 17.03
CA LYS A 196 -18.94 -20.22 15.93
C LYS A 196 -19.32 -19.62 14.58
#